data_AF-A0A2V8LDA4-F1
#
_entry.id   AF-A0A2V8LDA4-F1
#
_cell.length_a   1.000
_cell.length_b   1.000
_cell.length_c   1.000
_cell.angle_alpha   90.00
_cell.angle_beta   90.00
_cell.angle_gamma   90.00
#
_symmetry.space_group_name_H-M   'P 1'
#
loop_
_entity.id
_entity.type
_entity.pdbx_description
1 polymer ?
#
loop_
_entity_poly.entity_id
_entity_poly.type
_entity_poly.pdbx_seq_one_letter_code
_entity_poly.pdbx_strand_id
1 'polypeptide(L)' 'MSLASIQNEIEKLEPAERASLIDLLWESLDESRINEVEAKWAAESEDRIDAFERGELTTVDGPSALKELRASLRK' A
#
# COMPACT_ATOMS: atom_id res chain seq x y z
N MET A 1 -24.82 -7.99 17.81
CA MET A 1 -24.87 -7.61 16.40
C MET A 1 -24.26 -8.71 15.56
N SER A 2 -24.79 -9.00 14.38
CA SER A 2 -24.21 -9.94 13.42
C SER A 2 -23.49 -9.19 12.29
N LEU A 3 -22.57 -9.85 11.59
CA LEU A 3 -21.96 -9.28 10.38
C LEU A 3 -23.02 -8.87 9.35
N ALA A 4 -24.08 -9.67 9.20
CA ALA A 4 -25.20 -9.35 8.32
C ALA A 4 -25.91 -8.04 8.73
N SER A 5 -26.10 -7.80 10.03
CA SER A 5 -26.68 -6.52 10.49
C SER A 5 -25.75 -5.33 10.26
N ILE A 6 -24.43 -5.52 10.33
CA ILE A 6 -23.44 -4.46 10.08
C ILE A 6 -23.38 -4.13 8.59
N GLN A 7 -23.38 -5.15 7.73
CA GLN A 7 -23.41 -4.98 6.28
C GLN A 7 -24.60 -4.12 5.83
N ASN A 8 -25.79 -4.39 6.37
CA ASN A 8 -26.99 -3.60 6.06
C ASN A 8 -26.84 -2.12 6.42
N GLU A 9 -26.07 -1.77 7.45
CA GLU A 9 -25.82 -0.37 7.80
C GLU A 9 -24.73 0.26 6.89
N ILE A 10 -23.69 -0.49 6.53
CA ILE A 10 -22.65 -0.05 5.60
C ILE A 10 -23.23 0.23 4.22
N GLU A 11 -24.20 -0.56 3.76
CA GLU A 11 -24.86 -0.37 2.46
C GLU A 11 -25.69 0.92 2.38
N LYS A 12 -26.07 1.51 3.52
CA LYS A 12 -26.79 2.80 3.58
C LYS A 12 -25.85 4.01 3.51
N LEU A 13 -24.55 3.81 3.65
CA LEU A 13 -23.56 4.88 3.64
C LEU A 13 -23.28 5.36 2.22
N GLU A 14 -23.07 6.67 2.08
CA GLU A 14 -22.60 7.26 0.82
C GLU A 14 -21.21 6.70 0.45
N PRO A 15 -20.83 6.71 -0.84
CA PRO A 15 -19.55 6.15 -1.29
C PRO A 15 -18.33 6.69 -0.52
N ALA A 16 -18.33 7.98 -0.16
CA ALA A 16 -17.23 8.61 0.58
C ALA A 16 -17.13 8.11 2.04
N GLU A 17 -18.29 7.87 2.68
CA GLU A 17 -18.35 7.33 4.04
C GLU A 17 -17.88 5.87 4.07
N ARG A 18 -18.24 5.08 3.04
CA ARG A 18 -17.73 3.71 2.89
C ARG A 18 -16.22 3.67 2.70
N ALA A 19 -15.65 4.57 1.90
CA ALA A 19 -14.20 4.68 1.74
C ALA A 19 -13.52 5.00 3.08
N SER A 20 -14.04 5.99 3.81
CA SER A 20 -13.52 6.37 5.13
C SER A 20 -13.59 5.22 6.15
N LEU A 21 -14.66 4.42 6.09
CA LEU A 21 -14.80 3.24 6.95
C LEU A 21 -13.78 2.15 6.62
N ILE A 22 -13.45 1.95 5.33
CA ILE A 22 -12.41 0.98 4.93
C ILE A 22 -11.08 1.37 5.54
N ASP A 23 -10.69 2.66 5.50
CA ASP A 23 -9.44 3.14 6.07
C ASP A 23 -9.38 2.87 7.59
N LEU A 24 -10.46 3.22 8.32
CA LEU A 24 -10.54 2.98 9.76
C LEU A 24 -10.48 1.50 10.13
N LEU A 25 -11.19 0.65 9.37
CA LEU A 25 -11.13 -0.79 9.59
C LEU A 25 -9.74 -1.34 9.28
N TRP A 26 -9.13 -0.87 8.20
CA TRP A 26 -7.78 -1.26 7.79
C TRP A 26 -6.74 -0.95 8.87
N GLU A 27 -6.75 0.27 9.41
CA GLU A 27 -5.91 0.69 10.53
C GLU A 27 -6.12 -0.20 11.77
N SER A 28 -7.38 -0.57 12.05
CA SER A 28 -7.73 -1.36 13.24
C SER A 28 -7.33 -2.84 13.18
N LEU A 29 -7.07 -3.40 11.99
CA LEU A 29 -6.88 -4.85 11.83
C LEU A 29 -5.58 -5.36 12.45
N ASP A 30 -4.51 -4.56 12.45
CA ASP A 30 -3.25 -4.86 13.16
C ASP A 30 -2.29 -3.65 13.12
N GLU A 31 -2.59 -2.61 13.90
CA GLU A 31 -1.76 -1.40 13.98
C GLU A 31 -0.29 -1.72 14.27
N SER A 32 -0.04 -2.76 15.09
CA SER A 32 1.33 -3.19 15.45
C SER A 32 2.10 -3.75 14.25
N ARG A 33 1.47 -4.62 13.46
CA ARG A 33 2.06 -5.19 12.24
C ARG A 33 2.16 -4.16 11.12
N ILE A 34 1.19 -3.25 11.01
CA ILE A 34 1.26 -2.14 10.04
C ILE A 34 2.48 -1.27 10.36
N ASN A 35 2.61 -0.81 11.60
CA ASN A 35 3.75 -0.02 12.04
C ASN A 35 5.09 -0.75 11.85
N GLU A 36 5.14 -2.07 12.11
CA GLU A 36 6.34 -2.88 11.85
C GLU A 36 6.70 -2.94 10.36
N VAL A 37 5.71 -3.12 9.48
CA VAL A 37 5.91 -3.15 8.02
C VAL A 37 6.36 -1.78 7.52
N GLU A 38 5.73 -0.71 7.97
CA GLU A 38 6.10 0.66 7.59
C GLU A 38 7.52 1.01 8.04
N ALA A 39 7.91 0.64 9.27
CA ALA A 39 9.27 0.85 9.77
C ALA A 39 10.31 0.08 8.93
N LYS A 40 10.00 -1.17 8.54
CA LYS A 40 10.88 -1.96 7.67
C LYS A 40 10.97 -1.37 6.26
N TRP A 41 9.87 -0.86 5.72
CA TRP A 41 9.87 -0.20 4.40
C TRP A 41 10.65 1.10 4.42
N ALA A 42 10.51 1.91 5.47
CA ALA A 42 11.30 3.12 5.65
C ALA A 42 12.80 2.80 5.68
N ALA A 43 13.21 1.86 6.55
CA ALA A 43 14.62 1.44 6.64
C ALA A 43 15.17 0.92 5.30
N GLU A 44 14.45 0.02 4.63
CA GLU A 44 14.87 -0.51 3.32
C GLU A 44 14.96 0.59 2.25
N SER A 45 14.07 1.59 2.29
CA SER A 45 14.06 2.67 1.30
C SER A 45 15.28 3.58 1.47
N GLU A 46 15.60 3.96 2.71
CA GLU A 46 16.81 4.74 3.03
C GLU A 46 18.08 3.95 2.66
N ASP A 47 18.16 2.67 3.05
CA ASP A 47 19.30 1.81 2.72
C ASP A 47 19.55 1.70 1.20
N ARG A 48 18.47 1.66 0.40
CA ARG A 48 18.56 1.62 -1.07
C ARG A 48 18.98 2.95 -1.67
N ILE A 49 18.51 4.07 -1.11
CA ILE A 49 18.93 5.41 -1.54
C ILE A 49 20.43 5.57 -1.27
N ASP A 50 20.87 5.24 -0.06
CA ASP A 50 22.28 5.30 0.34
C ASP A 50 23.16 4.40 -0.55
N ALA A 51 22.73 3.17 -0.84
CA ALA A 51 23.45 2.28 -1.76
C ALA A 51 23.53 2.84 -3.19
N PHE A 52 22.47 3.50 -3.67
CA PHE A 52 22.51 4.19 -4.96
C PHE A 52 23.48 5.37 -4.96
N GLU A 53 23.46 6.21 -3.91
CA GLU A 53 24.36 7.34 -3.77
C GLU A 53 25.84 6.93 -3.68
N ARG A 54 26.13 5.78 -3.05
CA ARG A 54 27.47 5.17 -3.04
C ARG A 54 27.86 4.50 -4.37
N GLY A 55 26.95 4.38 -5.32
CA GLY A 55 27.16 3.71 -6.61
C GLY A 55 27.15 2.17 -6.53
N GLU A 56 26.65 1.61 -5.44
CA GLU A 56 26.53 0.17 -5.20
C GLU A 56 25.25 -0.42 -5.82
N LEU A 57 24.26 0.43 -6.09
CA LEU A 57 22.98 0.03 -6.68
C LEU A 57 22.81 0.66 -8.07
N THR A 58 22.53 -0.18 -9.08
CA THR A 58 22.19 0.30 -10.42
C THR A 58 20.70 0.64 -10.52
N THR A 59 20.37 1.77 -11.16
CA THR A 59 18.98 2.20 -11.37
C THR A 59 18.59 2.15 -12.84
N VAL A 60 17.29 2.10 -13.07
CA VAL A 60 16.67 2.19 -14.40
C VAL A 60 15.72 3.39 -14.43
N ASP A 61 15.48 3.94 -15.63
CA ASP A 61 14.51 5.01 -15.81
C ASP A 61 13.09 4.55 -15.43
N GLY A 62 12.49 5.21 -14.44
CA GLY A 62 11.21 4.82 -13.84
C GLY A 62 10.05 4.74 -14.86
N PRO A 63 9.81 5.78 -15.68
CA PRO A 63 8.81 5.73 -16.75
C PRO A 63 9.01 4.57 -17.73
N SER A 64 10.25 4.32 -18.15
CA SER A 64 10.58 3.22 -19.06
C SER A 64 10.33 1.86 -18.44
N ALA A 65 10.75 1.65 -17.19
CA ALA A 65 10.52 0.41 -16.44
C ALA A 65 9.02 0.11 -16.27
N LEU A 66 8.21 1.12 -15.90
CA LEU A 66 6.77 0.97 -15.76
C LEU A 66 6.08 0.68 -17.10
N LYS A 67 6.56 1.28 -18.20
CA LYS A 67 6.05 1.00 -19.54
C LYS A 67 6.32 -0.46 -19.94
N GLU A 68 7.54 -0.94 -19.71
CA GLU A 68 7.94 -2.32 -20.00
C GLU A 68 7.12 -3.33 -19.18
N LEU A 69 6.97 -3.11 -17.88
CA LEU A 69 6.17 -3.97 -17.00
C LEU A 69 4.71 -4.05 -17.46
N ARG A 70 4.10 -2.91 -17.80
CA ARG A 70 2.71 -2.91 -18.32
C ARG A 70 2.59 -3.65 -19.65
N ALA A 71 3.62 -3.60 -20.50
CA ALA A 71 3.64 -4.33 -21.75
C ALA A 71 3.80 -5.84 -21.53
N SER A 72 4.58 -6.27 -20.53
CA SER A 72 4.79 -7.68 -20.23
C SER A 72 3.54 -8.37 -19.65
N LEU A 73 2.69 -7.64 -18.93
CA LEU A 73 1.44 -8.15 -18.36
C LEU A 73 0.29 -8.34 -19.39
N ARG A 74 0.49 -7.91 -20.65
CA ARG A 74 -0.52 -8.04 -21.72
C ARG A 74 -0.32 -9.28 -22.60
N LYS A 75 0.62 -10.17 -22.26
CA LYS A 75 0.83 -11.47 -22.92
C LYS A 75 0.07 -12.56 -22.18
#